data_AF-A0A0U1LWU1-F1
#
_entry.id   AF-A0A0U1LWU1-F1
#
_cell.length_a   1.000
_cell.length_b   1.000
_cell.length_c   1.000
_cell.angle_alpha   90.00
_cell.angle_beta   90.00
_cell.angle_gamma   90.00
#
_symmetry.space_group_name_H-M   'P 1'
#
loop_
_entity.id
_entity.type
_entity.pdbx_description
1 polymer ?
#
loop_
_entity_poly.entity_id
_entity_poly.type
_entity_poly.pdbx_seq_one_letter_code
_entity_poly.pdbx_strand_id
1 'polypeptide(L)'
;MISDQLYELVRSNASVSSELAKHPKASPGKIAHKLYDHIKHKRDTNNLQLPSKGPRDIADLQRAFECGKWGDRRPSDLFLKLCDNHQHIQPAEWTGSKVKLPAPNEIPNIDMEVINYHRPVLGTFHAKLCVIDRKLGLLQSNNVQDNDNLEMMNHFEGPIVDALYEMLLISWDKHMNPPLPLIQNGAREVPCTVENLTASSRNSVSSDFLILGPEQHEDILPESTSKDPRYDHDIYAETRRVNSQLHPRSGETRQEAAARHLDKRTLPSEEIAVEKLSANDRLEITKENIMVPYILPPRHDPVPMALVCREPSGIPQNLDYPVPQNAAWLAAIKNAESSIFIQTPNMNAEPILDALLVAVRRGLLVTAYLTLGYNDGGELLPGQNGTNEMVAHRLYSALKTDEEKSRLKIYNYTAKDQKVPIHNTLKHRSSHVKLMIVDEAIAIQGNGNLDTQSYYHSTAVNVLIDSPIICKAWRAAIERNQNTSEYGLVSTTDGCWHHPETNLIPEGSIGPDPGHFSWANGVIRAIQRLRGLDGF
;
A
#
# COMPACT_ATOMS: atom_id res chain seq x y z
N MET A 1 -18.39 20.38 -0.93
CA MET A 1 -19.50 21.37 -0.97
C MET A 1 -19.90 21.62 -2.42
N ILE A 2 -21.20 21.85 -2.70
CA ILE A 2 -21.66 22.21 -4.05
C ILE A 2 -21.07 23.58 -4.41
N SER A 3 -20.28 23.63 -5.49
CA SER A 3 -19.64 24.88 -5.93
C SER A 3 -20.67 25.90 -6.39
N ASP A 4 -20.33 27.19 -6.32
CA ASP A 4 -21.17 28.26 -6.85
C ASP A 4 -21.50 28.03 -8.32
N GLN A 5 -20.53 27.56 -9.09
CA GLN A 5 -20.72 27.23 -10.51
C GLN A 5 -21.77 26.13 -10.70
N LEU A 6 -21.67 25.01 -9.96
CA LEU A 6 -22.63 23.91 -10.07
C LEU A 6 -24.02 24.33 -9.58
N TYR A 7 -24.08 25.12 -8.50
CA TYR A 7 -25.31 25.67 -7.96
C TYR A 7 -26.04 26.55 -8.99
N GLU A 8 -25.34 27.50 -9.60
CA GLU A 8 -25.89 28.36 -10.65
C GLU A 8 -26.30 27.57 -11.89
N LEU A 9 -25.51 26.58 -12.31
CA LEU A 9 -25.82 25.76 -13.48
C LEU A 9 -27.12 24.96 -13.31
N VAL A 10 -27.28 24.32 -12.15
CA VAL A 10 -28.46 23.49 -11.87
C VAL A 10 -29.71 24.35 -11.71
N ARG A 11 -29.56 25.59 -11.23
CA ARG A 11 -30.66 26.54 -11.06
C ARG A 11 -30.89 27.45 -12.28
N SER A 12 -30.04 27.37 -13.29
CA SER A 12 -30.19 28.15 -14.51
C SER A 12 -31.38 27.66 -15.32
N ASN A 13 -32.28 28.58 -15.66
CA ASN A 13 -33.37 28.32 -16.61
C ASN A 13 -32.86 28.25 -18.07
N ALA A 14 -31.59 28.59 -18.31
CA ALA A 14 -30.97 28.55 -19.63
C ALA A 14 -30.37 27.17 -19.91
N SER A 15 -31.02 26.44 -20.79
CA SER A 15 -30.54 25.21 -21.43
C SER A 15 -30.36 25.41 -22.93
N VAL A 16 -29.60 24.53 -23.58
CA VAL A 16 -29.47 24.49 -25.04
C VAL A 16 -30.86 24.48 -25.69
N SER A 17 -31.79 23.69 -25.17
CA SER A 17 -33.16 23.62 -25.67
C SER A 17 -33.94 24.91 -25.48
N SER A 18 -33.81 25.58 -24.33
CA SER A 18 -34.50 26.86 -24.08
C SER A 18 -33.96 28.00 -24.96
N GLU A 19 -32.66 28.00 -25.24
CA GLU A 19 -32.02 29.00 -26.10
C GLU A 19 -32.27 28.70 -27.58
N LEU A 20 -32.30 27.42 -27.96
CA LEU A 20 -32.71 26.99 -29.30
C LEU A 20 -34.19 27.30 -29.56
N ALA A 21 -35.06 27.22 -28.56
CA ALA A 21 -36.46 27.63 -28.70
C ALA A 21 -36.60 29.14 -28.98
N LYS A 22 -35.74 29.98 -28.40
CA LYS A 22 -35.67 31.42 -28.70
C LYS A 22 -35.03 31.70 -30.07
N HIS A 23 -34.11 30.83 -30.49
CA HIS A 23 -33.36 30.98 -31.74
C HIS A 23 -33.34 29.67 -32.57
N PRO A 24 -34.46 29.28 -33.21
CA PRO A 24 -34.61 27.94 -33.82
C PRO A 24 -33.66 27.62 -34.96
N LYS A 25 -33.02 28.63 -35.56
CA LYS A 25 -32.04 28.48 -36.65
C LYS A 25 -30.58 28.47 -36.15
N ALA A 26 -30.35 28.69 -34.86
CA ALA A 26 -29.01 28.69 -34.30
C ALA A 26 -28.46 27.26 -34.17
N SER A 27 -27.14 27.11 -34.28
CA SER A 27 -26.49 25.81 -34.08
C SER A 27 -26.53 25.41 -32.60
N PRO A 28 -27.11 24.25 -32.25
CA PRO A 28 -27.13 23.77 -30.87
C PRO A 28 -25.73 23.65 -30.25
N GLY A 29 -24.72 23.27 -31.05
CA GLY A 29 -23.32 23.20 -30.61
C GLY A 29 -22.74 24.58 -30.25
N LYS A 30 -23.05 25.63 -31.02
CA LYS A 30 -22.63 27.01 -30.69
C LYS A 30 -23.35 27.55 -29.46
N ILE A 31 -24.64 27.21 -29.30
CA ILE A 31 -25.41 27.53 -28.09
C ILE A 31 -24.79 26.86 -26.86
N ALA A 32 -24.51 25.56 -26.94
CA ALA A 32 -23.88 24.81 -25.85
C ALA A 32 -22.51 25.39 -25.47
N HIS A 33 -21.69 25.74 -26.46
CA HIS A 33 -20.40 26.39 -26.23
C HIS A 33 -20.57 27.75 -25.53
N LYS A 34 -21.49 28.61 -25.99
CA LYS A 34 -21.78 29.88 -25.31
C LYS A 34 -22.26 29.69 -23.86
N LEU A 35 -23.11 28.68 -23.62
CA LEU A 35 -23.70 28.41 -22.31
C LEU A 35 -22.74 27.74 -21.34
N TYR A 36 -21.77 26.95 -21.81
CA TYR A 36 -21.02 26.05 -20.93
C TYR A 36 -19.49 26.11 -21.07
N ASP A 37 -18.93 26.79 -22.07
CA ASP A 37 -17.47 26.70 -22.32
C ASP A 37 -16.63 27.49 -21.31
N HIS A 38 -17.20 28.51 -20.67
CA HIS A 38 -16.57 29.25 -19.56
C HIS A 38 -16.41 28.40 -18.28
N ILE A 39 -17.06 27.23 -18.20
CA ILE A 39 -16.99 26.31 -17.06
C ILE A 39 -15.70 25.48 -17.10
N LYS A 40 -15.06 25.32 -18.27
CA LYS A 40 -13.86 24.49 -18.43
C LYS A 40 -12.58 25.05 -17.76
N HIS A 41 -12.59 26.31 -17.27
CA HIS A 41 -11.34 27.01 -16.94
C HIS A 41 -11.27 27.69 -15.56
N LYS A 42 -12.16 27.42 -14.61
CA LYS A 42 -12.00 27.97 -13.25
C LYS A 42 -12.16 26.93 -12.15
N ARG A 43 -11.04 26.29 -11.78
CA ARG A 43 -10.85 25.86 -10.39
C ARG A 43 -10.59 27.12 -9.57
N ASP A 44 -11.65 27.77 -9.08
CA ASP A 44 -11.52 28.87 -8.13
C ASP A 44 -11.02 28.30 -6.80
N THR A 45 -9.73 28.45 -6.52
CA THR A 45 -9.07 28.02 -5.28
C THR A 45 -9.24 29.02 -4.13
N ASN A 46 -9.94 30.14 -4.34
CA ASN A 46 -9.76 31.33 -3.50
C ASN A 46 -10.85 31.61 -2.43
N ASN A 47 -11.83 30.73 -2.21
CA ASN A 47 -12.90 31.00 -1.23
C ASN A 47 -13.22 29.85 -0.27
N LEU A 48 -12.20 29.22 0.32
CA LEU A 48 -12.38 28.30 1.44
C LEU A 48 -11.85 28.92 2.75
N GLN A 49 -12.52 29.96 3.24
CA GLN A 49 -12.45 30.27 4.68
C GLN A 49 -13.17 29.15 5.43
N LEU A 50 -12.47 28.43 6.32
CA LEU A 50 -13.05 27.48 7.27
C LEU A 50 -13.78 28.23 8.40
N PRO A 51 -14.98 27.81 8.83
CA PRO A 51 -15.52 28.14 10.13
C PRO A 51 -15.62 26.89 10.98
N SER A 52 -15.33 27.13 12.26
CA SER A 52 -15.79 26.35 13.40
C SER A 52 -17.26 25.95 13.28
N LYS A 53 -17.59 24.74 13.76
CA LYS A 53 -18.94 24.21 14.03
C LYS A 53 -19.97 25.32 14.30
N GLY A 54 -20.74 25.65 13.28
CA GLY A 54 -21.69 26.76 13.21
C GLY A 54 -22.49 26.67 11.90
N PRO A 55 -23.40 27.62 11.60
CA PRO A 55 -24.54 27.53 10.64
C PRO A 55 -24.25 27.23 9.15
N ARG A 56 -23.09 26.67 8.79
CA ARG A 56 -22.76 26.19 7.44
C ARG A 56 -23.39 24.84 7.08
N ASP A 57 -23.55 23.90 8.01
CA ASP A 57 -24.19 22.60 7.69
C ASP A 57 -25.63 22.81 7.17
N ILE A 58 -26.39 23.73 7.77
CA ILE A 58 -27.75 24.08 7.31
C ILE A 58 -27.72 24.74 5.93
N ALA A 59 -26.79 25.66 5.69
CA ALA A 59 -26.65 26.34 4.40
C ALA A 59 -26.26 25.36 3.28
N ASP A 60 -25.36 24.42 3.56
CA ASP A 60 -24.92 23.40 2.61
C ASP A 60 -26.02 22.37 2.35
N LEU A 61 -26.78 21.97 3.37
CA LEU A 61 -27.97 21.13 3.21
C LEU A 61 -29.04 21.84 2.39
N GLN A 62 -29.28 23.12 2.65
CA GLN A 62 -30.22 23.92 1.88
C GLN A 62 -29.77 24.06 0.43
N ARG A 63 -28.48 24.26 0.20
CA ARG A 63 -27.89 24.32 -1.13
C ARG A 63 -28.04 23.00 -1.89
N ALA A 64 -27.79 21.88 -1.21
CA ALA A 64 -28.02 20.54 -1.75
C ALA A 64 -29.49 20.29 -2.05
N PHE A 65 -30.40 20.75 -1.18
CA PHE A 65 -31.83 20.65 -1.38
C PHE A 65 -32.26 21.39 -2.65
N GLU A 66 -31.75 22.60 -2.84
CA GLU A 66 -32.05 23.45 -3.98
C GLU A 66 -31.47 22.95 -5.32
N CYS A 67 -30.42 22.14 -5.28
CA CYS A 67 -29.80 21.54 -6.46
C CYS A 67 -30.35 20.16 -6.84
N GLY A 68 -31.26 19.57 -6.07
CA GLY A 68 -31.73 18.21 -6.32
C GLY A 68 -33.24 18.11 -6.45
N LYS A 69 -33.71 17.05 -7.09
CA LYS A 69 -35.13 16.69 -7.15
C LYS A 69 -35.42 15.67 -6.04
N TRP A 70 -35.62 16.16 -4.83
CA TRP A 70 -35.71 15.32 -3.63
C TRP A 70 -37.13 14.79 -3.32
N GLY A 71 -38.15 15.26 -4.04
CA GLY A 71 -39.55 14.97 -3.70
C GLY A 71 -39.88 15.52 -2.30
N ASP A 72 -40.48 14.69 -1.46
CA ASP A 72 -40.82 15.05 -0.06
C ASP A 72 -39.64 14.91 0.92
N ARG A 73 -38.47 14.48 0.44
CA ARG A 73 -37.27 14.26 1.27
C ARG A 73 -36.38 15.48 1.26
N ARG A 74 -35.51 15.62 2.27
CA ARG A 74 -34.42 16.61 2.28
C ARG A 74 -33.07 15.89 2.43
N PRO A 75 -31.98 16.43 1.85
CA PRO A 75 -30.64 15.93 2.13
C PRO A 75 -30.36 16.00 3.63
N SER A 76 -29.56 15.06 4.12
CA SER A 76 -29.15 14.95 5.53
C SER A 76 -27.66 15.20 5.68
N ASP A 77 -27.18 15.35 6.93
CA ASP A 77 -25.74 15.44 7.20
C ASP A 77 -24.97 14.24 6.61
N LEU A 78 -25.58 13.06 6.62
CA LEU A 78 -25.01 11.87 5.98
C LEU A 78 -24.83 12.08 4.47
N PHE A 79 -25.78 12.72 3.79
CA PHE A 79 -25.65 13.04 2.36
C PHE A 79 -24.46 13.99 2.10
N LEU A 80 -24.29 15.03 2.92
CA LEU A 80 -23.14 15.93 2.79
C LEU A 80 -21.82 15.20 3.09
N LYS A 81 -21.79 14.32 4.08
CA LYS A 81 -20.65 13.46 4.40
C LYS A 81 -20.29 12.48 3.28
N LEU A 82 -21.25 12.02 2.50
CA LEU A 82 -21.00 11.22 1.29
C LEU A 82 -20.47 12.06 0.12
N CYS A 83 -20.65 13.38 0.16
CA CYS A 83 -20.21 14.32 -0.87
C CYS A 83 -18.89 15.03 -0.51
N ASP A 84 -18.58 15.17 0.78
CA ASP A 84 -17.30 15.65 1.29
C ASP A 84 -16.45 14.47 1.78
N ASN A 85 -15.47 14.09 0.95
CA ASN A 85 -14.62 12.95 1.20
C ASN A 85 -13.61 13.19 2.33
N HIS A 86 -13.37 14.45 2.73
CA HIS A 86 -12.36 14.83 3.72
C HIS A 86 -13.04 15.48 4.93
N GLN A 87 -13.17 14.74 6.03
CA GLN A 87 -13.87 15.20 7.23
C GLN A 87 -12.90 15.42 8.39
N HIS A 88 -12.88 16.63 8.94
CA HIS A 88 -12.15 16.89 10.19
C HIS A 88 -12.77 16.08 11.32
N ILE A 89 -11.94 15.25 11.94
CA ILE A 89 -12.27 14.56 13.17
C ILE A 89 -12.07 15.52 14.32
N GLN A 90 -12.74 15.29 15.44
CA GLN A 90 -12.65 16.16 16.62
C GLN A 90 -11.82 15.46 17.71
N PRO A 91 -11.16 16.21 18.61
CA PRO A 91 -10.30 15.60 19.63
C PRO A 91 -10.95 14.43 20.36
N ALA A 92 -12.18 14.62 20.86
CA ALA A 92 -12.92 13.59 21.57
C ALA A 92 -13.12 12.28 20.79
N GLU A 93 -13.12 12.31 19.46
CA GLU A 93 -13.30 11.13 18.61
C GLU A 93 -11.97 10.40 18.39
N TRP A 94 -10.89 11.11 18.05
CA TRP A 94 -9.58 10.46 17.83
C TRP A 94 -8.87 10.03 19.13
N THR A 95 -9.18 10.67 20.26
CA THR A 95 -8.72 10.23 21.59
C THR A 95 -9.54 9.06 22.13
N GLY A 96 -10.65 8.72 21.46
CA GLY A 96 -11.49 7.60 21.83
C GLY A 96 -10.75 6.26 21.74
N SER A 97 -11.32 5.24 22.39
CA SER A 97 -10.72 3.90 22.50
C SER A 97 -10.49 3.19 21.16
N LYS A 98 -11.08 3.67 20.06
CA LYS A 98 -10.93 3.09 18.72
C LYS A 98 -9.68 3.58 17.99
N VAL A 99 -9.32 4.85 18.15
CA VAL A 99 -8.22 5.48 17.40
C VAL A 99 -7.01 5.72 18.31
N LYS A 100 -7.23 6.09 19.58
CA LYS A 100 -6.22 6.21 20.63
C LYS A 100 -5.03 7.13 20.27
N LEU A 101 -5.26 8.15 19.46
CA LEU A 101 -4.30 9.22 19.27
C LEU A 101 -4.29 10.14 20.50
N PRO A 102 -3.14 10.76 20.84
CA PRO A 102 -3.02 11.58 22.03
C PRO A 102 -3.95 12.80 22.00
N ALA A 103 -4.42 13.21 23.16
CA ALA A 103 -5.18 14.44 23.34
C ALA A 103 -4.25 15.65 23.20
N PRO A 104 -4.75 16.83 22.76
CA PRO A 104 -3.92 18.02 22.59
C PRO A 104 -3.14 18.45 23.85
N ASN A 105 -3.67 18.17 25.05
CA ASN A 105 -2.99 18.47 26.31
C ASN A 105 -1.88 17.46 26.67
N GLU A 106 -1.83 16.29 26.04
CA GLU A 106 -0.77 15.30 26.21
C GLU A 106 0.46 15.62 25.33
N ILE A 107 0.25 16.37 24.24
CA ILE A 107 1.27 16.79 23.29
C ILE A 107 1.26 18.31 23.07
N PRO A 108 1.48 19.14 24.12
CA PRO A 108 1.24 20.59 24.08
C PRO A 108 2.14 21.37 23.10
N ASN A 109 3.15 20.71 22.51
CA ASN A 109 4.08 21.31 21.57
C ASN A 109 3.86 20.83 20.11
N ILE A 110 2.77 20.09 19.86
CA ILE A 110 2.42 19.58 18.54
C ILE A 110 0.99 20.03 18.21
N ASP A 111 0.84 20.79 17.14
CA ASP A 111 -0.46 21.04 16.53
C ASP A 111 -0.87 19.81 15.71
N MET A 112 -1.94 19.13 16.13
CA MET A 112 -2.42 17.92 15.48
C MET A 112 -3.84 18.09 14.93
N GLU A 113 -3.98 17.93 13.62
CA GLU A 113 -5.26 17.79 12.94
C GLU A 113 -5.43 16.35 12.45
N VAL A 114 -6.65 15.82 12.52
CA VAL A 114 -6.98 14.49 12.02
C VAL A 114 -8.12 14.60 11.02
N ILE A 115 -7.91 14.06 9.83
CA ILE A 115 -8.93 13.98 8.78
C ILE A 115 -9.25 12.53 8.50
N ASN A 116 -10.53 12.21 8.42
CA ASN A 116 -10.99 10.97 7.81
C ASN A 116 -11.19 11.20 6.31
N TYR A 117 -10.57 10.32 5.51
CA TYR A 117 -10.66 10.35 4.06
C TYR A 117 -11.27 9.06 3.50
N HIS A 118 -12.43 9.20 2.85
CA HIS A 118 -13.03 8.12 2.09
C HIS A 118 -13.83 8.64 0.91
N ARG A 119 -13.83 7.89 -0.20
CA ARG A 119 -14.67 8.16 -1.37
C ARG A 119 -15.63 6.97 -1.58
N PRO A 120 -16.81 6.99 -0.92
CA PRO A 120 -17.81 5.94 -1.08
C PRO A 120 -18.14 5.66 -2.56
N VAL A 121 -18.41 4.42 -2.97
CA VAL A 121 -18.61 3.22 -2.13
C VAL A 121 -17.33 2.41 -1.92
N LEU A 122 -16.46 2.33 -2.93
CA LEU A 122 -15.25 1.48 -2.90
C LEU A 122 -13.94 2.27 -2.78
N GLY A 123 -13.99 3.60 -2.86
CA GLY A 123 -12.79 4.43 -2.87
C GLY A 123 -12.22 4.59 -1.46
N THR A 124 -11.07 3.97 -1.24
CA THR A 124 -10.38 3.93 0.06
C THR A 124 -9.09 4.75 0.01
N PHE A 125 -8.73 5.41 1.11
CA PHE A 125 -7.39 5.95 1.27
C PHE A 125 -6.43 4.83 1.69
N HIS A 126 -5.53 4.43 0.78
CA HIS A 126 -4.63 3.30 1.00
C HIS A 126 -3.14 3.70 0.92
N ALA A 127 -2.84 5.01 0.92
CA ALA A 127 -1.48 5.52 0.92
C ALA A 127 -0.84 5.49 2.32
N LYS A 128 0.41 5.07 2.43
CA LYS A 128 1.23 5.13 3.65
C LYS A 128 2.58 5.75 3.32
N LEU A 129 2.76 6.99 3.73
CA LEU A 129 3.96 7.76 3.50
C LEU A 129 4.16 8.79 4.60
N CYS A 130 5.40 9.19 4.81
CA CYS A 130 5.79 10.25 5.74
C CYS A 130 6.80 11.16 5.06
N VAL A 131 6.71 12.47 5.32
CA VAL A 131 7.71 13.44 4.89
C VAL A 131 8.21 14.17 6.12
N ILE A 132 9.53 14.17 6.31
CA ILE A 132 10.20 14.81 7.44
C ILE A 132 11.02 15.98 6.90
N ASP A 133 10.74 17.19 7.40
CA ASP A 133 11.41 18.45 7.06
C ASP A 133 11.46 18.81 5.55
N ARG A 134 10.68 18.13 4.70
CA ARG A 134 10.84 18.11 3.23
C ARG A 134 12.25 17.68 2.77
N LYS A 135 12.94 16.89 3.59
CA LYS A 135 14.28 16.35 3.33
C LYS A 135 14.26 14.85 3.12
N LEU A 136 13.44 14.16 3.90
CA LEU A 136 13.32 12.71 3.92
C LEU A 136 11.89 12.32 3.59
N GLY A 137 11.73 11.39 2.66
CA GLY A 137 10.47 10.74 2.34
C GLY A 137 10.52 9.28 2.74
N LEU A 138 9.55 8.80 3.50
CA LEU A 138 9.36 7.39 3.78
C LEU A 138 8.13 6.91 2.99
N LEU A 139 8.28 5.88 2.18
CA LEU A 139 7.16 5.21 1.50
C LEU A 139 7.09 3.76 1.95
N GLN A 140 5.93 3.34 2.44
CA GLN A 140 5.80 2.13 3.24
C GLN A 140 4.73 1.20 2.68
N SER A 141 4.95 -0.10 2.66
CA SER A 141 3.83 -1.03 2.59
C SER A 141 3.11 -1.16 3.94
N ASN A 142 3.74 -0.66 4.99
CA ASN A 142 3.36 -0.79 6.39
C ASN A 142 2.12 0.03 6.77
N ASN A 143 1.18 -0.61 7.45
CA ASN A 143 0.17 0.12 8.20
C ASN A 143 0.74 0.52 9.57
N VAL A 144 0.25 1.62 10.15
CA VAL A 144 0.56 2.01 11.54
C VAL A 144 -0.30 1.16 12.50
N GLN A 145 -0.09 -0.15 12.45
CA GLN A 145 -0.75 -1.13 13.30
C GLN A 145 0.22 -2.25 13.64
N ASP A 146 -0.02 -2.86 14.80
CA ASP A 146 0.70 -4.05 15.23
C ASP A 146 0.06 -5.29 14.59
N ASN A 147 0.77 -5.96 13.67
CA ASN A 147 0.27 -7.12 12.91
C ASN A 147 1.39 -8.13 12.61
N ASP A 148 1.04 -9.23 11.94
CA ASP A 148 1.94 -10.35 11.61
C ASP A 148 2.67 -10.22 10.25
N ASN A 149 2.72 -9.01 9.69
CA ASN A 149 3.21 -8.80 8.34
C ASN A 149 4.73 -8.60 8.29
N LEU A 150 5.38 -9.27 7.34
CA LEU A 150 6.61 -8.81 6.71
C LEU A 150 6.25 -7.70 5.71
N GLU A 151 6.88 -6.55 5.88
CA GLU A 151 6.59 -5.33 5.14
C GLU A 151 7.89 -4.66 4.66
N MET A 152 7.76 -3.70 3.76
CA MET A 152 8.87 -2.98 3.15
C MET A 152 8.64 -1.47 3.29
N MET A 153 9.63 -0.79 3.86
CA MET A 153 9.73 0.66 3.88
C MET A 153 11.01 1.07 3.18
N ASN A 154 10.92 2.12 2.36
CA ASN A 154 12.09 2.74 1.77
C ASN A 154 12.22 4.20 2.22
N HIS A 155 13.46 4.58 2.45
CA HIS A 155 13.89 5.94 2.70
C HIS A 155 14.34 6.58 1.39
N PHE A 156 13.73 7.72 1.05
CA PHE A 156 14.01 8.53 -0.14
C PHE A 156 14.51 9.92 0.22
N GLU A 157 15.44 10.41 -0.58
CA GLU A 157 16.05 11.74 -0.45
C GLU A 157 16.15 12.42 -1.82
N GLY A 158 16.33 13.74 -1.79
CA GLY A 158 16.43 14.56 -3.01
C GLY A 158 15.06 14.94 -3.59
N PRO A 159 15.00 15.36 -4.88
CA PRO A 159 13.81 15.99 -5.46
C PRO A 159 12.51 15.18 -5.38
N ILE A 160 12.58 13.85 -5.27
CA ILE A 160 11.39 12.98 -5.13
C ILE A 160 10.60 13.29 -3.85
N VAL A 161 11.24 13.82 -2.81
CA VAL A 161 10.59 14.18 -1.54
C VAL A 161 9.59 15.31 -1.73
N ASP A 162 9.84 16.24 -2.66
CA ASP A 162 8.87 17.29 -2.99
C ASP A 162 7.61 16.70 -3.64
N ALA A 163 7.74 15.67 -4.49
CA ALA A 163 6.59 14.98 -5.07
C ALA A 163 5.77 14.22 -4.01
N LEU A 164 6.44 13.58 -3.04
CA LEU A 164 5.77 12.94 -1.90
C LEU A 164 5.03 13.97 -1.03
N TYR A 165 5.64 15.13 -0.81
CA TYR A 165 5.03 16.22 -0.07
C TYR A 165 3.81 16.79 -0.80
N GLU A 166 3.90 17.02 -2.12
CA GLU A 166 2.77 17.44 -2.94
C GLU A 166 1.64 16.41 -2.89
N MET A 167 1.95 15.12 -2.92
CA MET A 167 0.95 14.06 -2.79
C MET A 167 0.23 14.09 -1.43
N LEU A 168 0.94 14.40 -0.34
CA LEU A 168 0.34 14.61 0.98
C LEU A 168 -0.59 15.83 0.97
N LEU A 169 -0.18 16.96 0.39
CA LEU A 169 -1.03 18.16 0.29
C LEU A 169 -2.29 17.91 -0.54
N ILE A 170 -2.15 17.22 -1.69
CA ILE A 170 -3.27 16.83 -2.55
C ILE A 170 -4.22 15.88 -1.82
N SER A 171 -3.68 14.92 -1.06
CA SER A 171 -4.47 13.97 -0.28
C SER A 171 -5.14 14.60 0.94
N TRP A 172 -4.58 15.69 1.46
CA TRP A 172 -5.15 16.41 2.59
C TRP A 172 -6.32 17.30 2.16
N ASP A 173 -6.20 17.96 0.98
CA ASP A 173 -7.23 18.78 0.29
C ASP A 173 -7.73 20.03 1.05
N LYS A 174 -7.70 20.02 2.39
CA LYS A 174 -8.18 21.09 3.26
C LYS A 174 -7.08 22.09 3.59
N HIS A 175 -7.50 23.29 4.02
CA HIS A 175 -6.57 24.25 4.60
C HIS A 175 -6.16 23.78 6.00
N MET A 176 -4.85 23.72 6.27
CA MET A 176 -4.30 23.35 7.58
C MET A 176 -4.29 24.53 8.54
N ASN A 177 -4.53 24.29 9.83
CA ASN A 177 -4.50 25.34 10.85
C ASN A 177 -3.65 24.93 12.08
N PRO A 178 -2.47 25.53 12.28
CA PRO A 178 -1.87 26.61 11.48
C PRO A 178 -1.46 26.12 10.07
N PRO A 179 -1.31 27.04 9.10
CA PRO A 179 -0.78 26.67 7.79
C PRO A 179 0.65 26.12 7.94
N LEU A 180 1.01 25.13 7.11
CA LEU A 180 2.37 24.61 7.12
C LEU A 180 3.36 25.73 6.74
N PRO A 181 4.53 25.79 7.40
CA PRO A 181 5.58 26.73 7.03
C PRO A 181 5.95 26.56 5.55
N LEU A 182 5.91 27.67 4.81
CA LEU A 182 6.42 27.69 3.44
C LEU A 182 7.95 27.63 3.48
N ILE A 183 8.51 26.44 3.30
CA ILE A 183 9.95 26.25 3.18
C ILE A 183 10.38 26.77 1.79
N GLN A 184 11.21 27.81 1.77
CA GLN A 184 11.64 28.49 0.53
C GLN A 184 12.54 27.63 -0.35
N ASN A 185 13.29 26.70 0.23
CA ASN A 185 14.22 25.83 -0.47
C ASN A 185 13.61 24.42 -0.58
N GLY A 186 13.53 23.88 -1.80
CA GLY A 186 13.05 22.51 -2.04
C GLY A 186 14.07 21.45 -1.63
N ALA A 187 13.69 20.17 -1.70
CA ALA A 187 14.51 19.03 -1.29
C ALA A 187 15.85 18.92 -2.05
N ARG A 188 15.98 19.61 -3.19
CA ARG A 188 17.16 19.61 -4.07
C ARG A 188 18.42 20.23 -3.45
N GLU A 189 18.28 21.08 -2.44
CA GLU A 189 19.41 21.83 -1.86
C GLU A 189 20.00 21.20 -0.59
N VAL A 190 19.56 19.99 -0.23
CA VAL A 190 19.91 19.34 1.04
C VAL A 190 20.88 18.18 0.79
N PRO A 191 22.06 18.15 1.44
CA PRO A 191 23.00 17.03 1.34
C PRO A 191 22.37 15.71 1.80
N CYS A 192 22.72 14.61 1.14
CA CYS A 192 22.19 13.29 1.45
C CYS A 192 22.63 12.85 2.85
N THR A 193 21.76 12.20 3.64
CA THR A 193 22.13 11.77 5.01
C THR A 193 23.29 10.76 4.99
N VAL A 194 23.43 10.00 3.91
CA VAL A 194 24.52 9.04 3.68
C VAL A 194 25.86 9.74 3.35
N GLU A 195 25.86 11.01 2.94
CA GLU A 195 27.10 11.77 2.69
C GLU A 195 27.76 12.25 3.99
N ASN A 196 26.98 12.40 5.06
CA ASN A 196 27.46 12.82 6.38
C ASN A 196 27.97 11.66 7.26
N LEU A 197 28.16 10.47 6.69
CA LEU A 197 28.73 9.32 7.40
C LEU A 197 30.09 9.67 8.01
N THR A 198 30.26 9.32 9.29
CA THR A 198 31.51 9.49 10.04
C THR A 198 32.67 8.72 9.37
N ALA A 199 33.91 9.15 9.59
CA ALA A 199 35.10 8.50 9.00
C ALA A 199 35.22 7.01 9.33
N SER A 200 34.71 6.56 10.49
CA SER A 200 34.63 5.14 10.85
C SER A 200 33.60 4.37 10.03
N SER A 201 32.43 4.98 9.76
CA SER A 201 31.38 4.39 8.91
C SER A 201 31.82 4.32 7.43
N ARG A 202 32.70 5.23 6.99
CA ARG A 202 33.25 5.22 5.61
C ARG A 202 34.17 4.03 5.33
N ASN A 203 34.86 3.49 6.33
CA ASN A 203 35.77 2.36 6.16
C ASN A 203 35.06 1.00 6.15
N SER A 204 33.82 0.91 6.66
CA SER A 204 33.02 -0.32 6.65
C SER A 204 32.12 -0.45 5.42
N VAL A 205 31.88 0.64 4.67
CA VAL A 205 31.14 0.62 3.40
C VAL A 205 32.03 0.05 2.29
N SER A 206 32.10 -1.28 2.22
CA SER A 206 32.65 -1.96 1.04
C SER A 206 31.75 -1.70 -0.19
N SER A 207 32.28 -1.90 -1.40
CA SER A 207 31.55 -1.73 -2.67
C SER A 207 30.36 -2.68 -2.85
N ASP A 208 30.33 -3.77 -2.07
CA ASP A 208 29.24 -4.73 -2.05
C ASP A 208 28.34 -4.45 -0.85
N PHE A 209 27.04 -4.75 -1.01
CA PHE A 209 25.96 -4.61 -0.02
C PHE A 209 26.47 -4.58 1.42
N LEU A 210 26.12 -3.54 2.17
CA LEU A 210 26.30 -3.53 3.62
C LEU A 210 25.32 -4.52 4.26
N ILE A 211 25.57 -5.81 4.07
CA ILE A 211 25.08 -6.85 4.96
C ILE A 211 25.93 -6.70 6.22
N LEU A 212 25.51 -5.82 7.12
CA LEU A 212 26.01 -5.78 8.49
C LEU A 212 25.45 -6.99 9.24
N GLY A 213 25.87 -8.17 8.79
CA GLY A 213 25.72 -9.44 9.46
C GLY A 213 26.99 -9.73 10.26
N PRO A 214 26.88 -10.47 11.36
CA PRO A 214 27.87 -10.42 12.44
C PRO A 214 29.21 -11.05 12.04
N GLU A 215 30.29 -10.30 12.25
CA GLU A 215 31.44 -10.91 12.91
C GLU A 215 31.01 -11.35 14.32
N GLN A 216 31.53 -12.48 14.81
CA GLN A 216 31.05 -13.19 16.01
C GLN A 216 31.20 -12.42 17.34
N HIS A 217 31.53 -11.13 17.30
CA HIS A 217 31.89 -10.30 18.44
C HIS A 217 31.15 -8.96 18.54
N GLU A 218 30.10 -8.72 17.75
CA GLU A 218 29.27 -7.52 17.96
C GLU A 218 28.24 -7.72 19.08
N ASP A 219 28.35 -6.88 20.12
CA ASP A 219 27.39 -6.81 21.22
C ASP A 219 25.96 -6.55 20.72
N ILE A 220 24.97 -7.22 21.32
CA ILE A 220 23.56 -6.90 21.11
C ILE A 220 23.30 -5.50 21.66
N LEU A 221 23.03 -4.54 20.78
CA LEU A 221 22.77 -3.17 21.19
C LEU A 221 21.39 -3.05 21.86
N PRO A 222 21.19 -2.13 22.82
CA PRO A 222 19.87 -1.88 23.39
C PRO A 222 18.88 -1.51 22.30
N GLU A 223 17.74 -2.21 22.27
CA GLU A 223 16.67 -2.01 21.31
C GLU A 223 16.00 -0.63 21.51
N SER A 224 15.59 0.00 20.40
CA SER A 224 14.71 1.18 20.44
C SER A 224 13.26 0.73 20.61
N THR A 225 12.60 1.16 21.68
CA THR A 225 11.19 0.82 21.95
C THR A 225 10.39 2.08 22.28
N SER A 226 9.05 1.98 22.30
CA SER A 226 8.19 3.11 22.69
C SER A 226 8.39 3.57 24.14
N LYS A 227 8.94 2.72 25.02
CA LYS A 227 9.24 3.04 26.43
C LYS A 227 10.68 3.49 26.66
N ASP A 228 11.59 3.09 25.78
CA ASP A 228 13.03 3.39 25.83
C ASP A 228 13.50 3.71 24.41
N PRO A 229 13.15 4.91 23.88
CA PRO A 229 13.52 5.29 22.52
C PRO A 229 15.03 5.52 22.44
N ARG A 230 15.64 4.96 21.39
CA ARG A 230 17.05 5.17 21.06
C ARG A 230 17.16 6.00 19.79
N TYR A 231 17.99 7.04 19.83
CA TYR A 231 18.25 7.93 18.71
C TYR A 231 19.72 7.77 18.30
N ASP A 232 19.93 7.07 17.19
CA ASP A 232 21.26 6.87 16.62
C ASP A 232 21.76 8.12 15.90
N HIS A 233 23.09 8.27 15.82
CA HIS A 233 23.69 9.45 15.18
C HIS A 233 23.57 9.42 13.65
N ASP A 234 23.56 8.24 13.06
CA ASP A 234 23.42 8.02 11.64
C ASP A 234 22.64 6.72 11.34
N ILE A 235 22.19 6.56 10.09
CA ILE A 235 21.41 5.41 9.63
C ILE A 235 22.20 4.09 9.71
N TYR A 236 23.54 4.16 9.72
CA TYR A 236 24.40 2.99 9.84
C TYR A 236 24.37 2.44 11.26
N ALA A 237 24.48 3.31 12.27
CA ALA A 237 24.33 2.95 13.67
C ALA A 237 22.91 2.41 13.97
N GLU A 238 21.87 3.00 13.40
CA GLU A 238 20.49 2.49 13.48
C GLU A 238 20.39 1.08 12.86
N THR A 239 20.92 0.90 11.65
CA THR A 239 20.94 -0.40 10.96
C THR A 239 21.63 -1.48 11.79
N ARG A 240 22.80 -1.16 12.40
CA ARG A 240 23.50 -2.07 13.31
C ARG A 240 22.67 -2.41 14.53
N ARG A 241 22.03 -1.41 15.16
CA ARG A 241 21.17 -1.63 16.33
C ARG A 241 20.01 -2.57 16.00
N VAL A 242 19.30 -2.31 14.90
CA VAL A 242 18.16 -3.12 14.49
C VAL A 242 18.58 -4.54 14.13
N ASN A 243 19.61 -4.70 13.30
CA ASN A 243 20.08 -6.03 12.89
C ASN A 243 20.68 -6.84 14.06
N SER A 244 21.32 -6.18 15.04
CA SER A 244 21.83 -6.86 16.25
C SER A 244 20.74 -7.53 17.08
N GLN A 245 19.47 -7.14 16.92
CA GLN A 245 18.35 -7.77 17.63
C GLN A 245 18.09 -9.22 17.19
N LEU A 246 18.64 -9.61 16.03
CA LEU A 246 18.59 -10.95 15.46
C LEU A 246 19.80 -11.80 15.86
N HIS A 247 20.75 -11.25 16.62
CA HIS A 247 21.82 -12.06 17.19
C HIS A 247 21.25 -12.98 18.29
N PRO A 248 21.68 -14.24 18.33
CA PRO A 248 21.29 -15.17 19.38
C PRO A 248 21.83 -14.70 20.74
N ARG A 249 20.95 -14.70 21.75
CA ARG A 249 21.32 -14.52 23.15
C ARG A 249 21.92 -15.83 23.71
N SER A 250 22.49 -15.77 24.92
CA SER A 250 23.03 -16.97 25.58
C SER A 250 21.96 -18.06 25.71
N GLY A 251 22.22 -19.22 25.11
CA GLY A 251 21.28 -20.36 25.10
C GLY A 251 20.21 -20.30 24.01
N GLU A 252 20.21 -19.28 23.16
CA GLU A 252 19.28 -19.10 22.04
C GLU A 252 19.95 -19.53 20.72
N THR A 253 19.22 -20.23 19.86
CA THR A 253 19.62 -20.50 18.47
C THR A 253 19.35 -19.27 17.59
N ARG A 254 19.99 -19.19 16.40
CA ARG A 254 19.68 -18.10 15.43
C ARG A 254 18.22 -18.09 15.00
N GLN A 255 17.65 -19.28 14.91
CA GLN A 255 16.25 -19.47 14.57
C GLN A 255 15.32 -18.91 15.64
N GLU A 256 15.58 -19.21 16.92
CA GLU A 256 14.83 -18.64 18.04
C GLU A 256 14.99 -17.11 18.10
N ALA A 257 16.17 -16.58 17.79
CA ALA A 257 16.39 -15.13 17.71
C ALA A 257 15.55 -14.47 16.61
N ALA A 258 15.44 -15.10 15.43
CA ALA A 258 14.58 -14.63 14.34
C ALA A 258 13.10 -14.74 14.70
N ALA A 259 12.67 -15.89 15.25
CA ALA A 259 11.28 -16.08 15.69
C ALA A 259 10.90 -15.05 16.77
N ARG A 260 11.76 -14.85 17.78
CA ARG A 260 11.60 -13.80 18.80
C ARG A 260 11.41 -12.42 18.18
N HIS A 261 12.13 -12.09 17.11
CA HIS A 261 11.98 -10.80 16.42
C HIS A 261 10.64 -10.71 15.69
N LEU A 262 10.25 -11.76 14.97
CA LEU A 262 8.97 -11.84 14.22
C LEU A 262 7.74 -11.94 15.15
N ASP A 263 7.91 -12.37 16.39
CA ASP A 263 6.85 -12.55 17.38
C ASP A 263 6.61 -11.31 18.26
N LYS A 264 7.29 -10.17 18.03
CA LYS A 264 7.23 -8.94 18.86
C LYS A 264 5.89 -8.17 18.86
N ARG A 265 4.78 -8.85 18.60
CA ARG A 265 3.47 -8.20 18.55
C ARG A 265 3.00 -7.73 19.93
N THR A 266 2.41 -6.54 19.94
CA THR A 266 1.84 -5.79 21.06
C THR A 266 0.42 -6.23 21.42
N LEU A 267 -0.27 -6.99 20.57
CA LEU A 267 -1.57 -7.59 20.91
C LEU A 267 -1.44 -8.54 22.10
N PRO A 268 -2.42 -8.57 23.04
CA PRO A 268 -2.39 -9.48 24.17
C PRO A 268 -2.26 -10.91 23.64
N SER A 269 -1.26 -11.60 24.15
CA SER A 269 -1.13 -13.04 24.06
C SER A 269 -2.31 -13.69 24.79
N GLU A 270 -3.52 -13.64 24.24
CA GLU A 270 -4.47 -14.73 24.47
C GLU A 270 -3.86 -15.93 23.77
N GLU A 271 -2.97 -16.64 24.48
CA GLU A 271 -2.48 -18.00 24.20
C GLU A 271 -2.71 -18.49 22.76
N ILE A 272 -2.24 -17.76 21.75
CA ILE A 272 -2.13 -18.30 20.40
C ILE A 272 -0.90 -19.17 20.51
N ALA A 273 -1.18 -20.41 20.89
CA ALA A 273 -0.27 -21.49 21.11
C ALA A 273 0.94 -21.39 20.17
N VAL A 274 2.06 -20.92 20.72
CA VAL A 274 3.39 -21.28 20.23
C VAL A 274 3.49 -22.80 20.08
N GLU A 275 2.67 -23.56 20.83
CA GLU A 275 2.48 -25.01 20.73
C GLU A 275 1.82 -25.51 19.43
N LYS A 276 1.17 -24.67 18.61
CA LYS A 276 0.48 -25.12 17.37
C LYS A 276 1.35 -25.13 16.12
N LEU A 277 2.48 -24.43 16.10
CA LEU A 277 3.47 -24.61 15.05
C LEU A 277 4.42 -25.69 15.52
N SER A 278 4.43 -26.83 14.82
CA SER A 278 5.29 -27.92 15.22
C SER A 278 6.75 -27.43 15.20
N ALA A 279 7.52 -27.79 16.23
CA ALA A 279 8.96 -27.50 16.24
C ALA A 279 9.68 -28.07 14.99
N ASN A 280 9.05 -29.00 14.27
CA ASN A 280 9.58 -29.64 13.06
C ASN A 280 9.44 -28.77 11.79
N ASP A 281 8.47 -27.83 11.74
CA ASP A 281 8.24 -26.96 10.58
C ASP A 281 9.20 -25.76 10.52
N ARG A 282 10.08 -25.71 11.50
CA ARG A 282 10.92 -24.60 11.89
C ARG A 282 12.33 -24.87 11.34
N LEU A 283 12.88 -23.98 10.50
CA LEU A 283 14.18 -24.18 9.81
C LEU A 283 15.37 -23.63 10.61
N GLU A 284 16.47 -24.38 10.65
CA GLU A 284 17.74 -23.90 11.17
C GLU A 284 18.26 -22.72 10.34
N ILE A 285 18.56 -21.60 11.00
CA ILE A 285 19.16 -20.43 10.36
C ILE A 285 20.68 -20.51 10.51
N THR A 286 21.38 -20.67 9.39
CA THR A 286 22.86 -20.68 9.35
C THR A 286 23.43 -19.25 9.32
N LYS A 287 24.75 -19.11 9.39
CA LYS A 287 25.41 -17.80 9.22
C LYS A 287 25.23 -17.25 7.82
N GLU A 288 25.26 -18.14 6.83
CA GLU A 288 25.17 -17.84 5.41
C GLU A 288 23.75 -17.41 5.02
N ASN A 289 22.74 -17.74 5.82
CA ASN A 289 21.32 -17.46 5.55
C ASN A 289 20.62 -16.64 6.66
N ILE A 290 21.37 -15.85 7.43
CA ILE A 290 20.81 -15.05 8.52
C ILE A 290 19.84 -13.96 8.02
N MET A 291 18.79 -13.69 8.79
CA MET A 291 17.87 -12.58 8.53
C MET A 291 18.57 -11.23 8.74
N VAL A 292 18.34 -10.27 7.85
CA VAL A 292 18.92 -8.92 7.89
C VAL A 292 17.86 -7.92 7.37
N PRO A 293 16.92 -7.47 8.22
CA PRO A 293 15.75 -6.71 7.80
C PRO A 293 16.08 -5.27 7.41
N TYR A 294 17.12 -4.66 7.98
CA TYR A 294 17.58 -3.32 7.61
C TYR A 294 18.79 -3.44 6.70
N ILE A 295 18.65 -2.97 5.46
CA ILE A 295 19.69 -3.05 4.43
C ILE A 295 19.94 -1.66 3.88
N LEU A 296 21.23 -1.30 3.82
CA LEU A 296 21.69 -0.10 3.14
C LEU A 296 22.16 -0.50 1.74
N PRO A 297 21.58 0.06 0.67
CA PRO A 297 22.05 -0.23 -0.68
C PRO A 297 23.50 0.24 -0.85
N PRO A 298 24.25 -0.36 -1.79
CA PRO A 298 25.58 0.12 -2.17
C PRO A 298 25.50 1.60 -2.57
N ARG A 299 26.57 2.35 -2.32
CA ARG A 299 26.63 3.75 -2.73
C ARG A 299 26.41 3.85 -4.25
N HIS A 300 25.51 4.73 -4.66
CA HIS A 300 25.21 5.00 -6.05
C HIS A 300 25.03 6.50 -6.28
N ASP A 301 25.17 6.95 -7.53
CA ASP A 301 24.81 8.31 -7.92
C ASP A 301 23.28 8.51 -7.86
N PRO A 302 22.76 9.74 -7.83
CA PRO A 302 21.33 9.99 -7.95
C PRO A 302 20.73 9.29 -9.17
N VAL A 303 19.60 8.62 -8.99
CA VAL A 303 18.94 7.85 -10.04
C VAL A 303 17.61 8.47 -10.44
N PRO A 304 17.13 8.23 -11.67
CA PRO A 304 15.79 8.66 -12.09
C PRO A 304 14.71 7.98 -11.24
N MET A 305 13.76 8.79 -10.76
CA MET A 305 12.59 8.32 -10.02
C MET A 305 11.36 9.09 -10.47
N ALA A 306 10.19 8.44 -10.42
CA ALA A 306 8.90 9.07 -10.66
C ALA A 306 7.87 8.59 -9.64
N LEU A 307 7.08 9.51 -9.12
CA LEU A 307 5.93 9.15 -8.30
C LEU A 307 4.77 8.75 -9.23
N VAL A 308 4.30 7.51 -9.10
CA VAL A 308 3.25 6.91 -9.93
C VAL A 308 2.05 6.55 -9.06
N CYS A 309 1.15 7.51 -8.94
CA CYS A 309 0.01 7.47 -8.04
C CYS A 309 -1.30 7.05 -8.74
N ARG A 310 -2.28 6.73 -7.91
CA ARG A 310 -3.70 6.59 -8.26
C ARG A 310 -4.55 7.38 -7.27
N GLU A 311 -5.49 8.15 -7.78
CA GLU A 311 -6.57 8.77 -7.02
C GLU A 311 -7.71 7.78 -6.73
N PRO A 312 -8.50 7.97 -5.66
CA PRO A 312 -9.55 7.00 -5.37
C PRO A 312 -10.72 7.13 -6.31
N SER A 313 -11.36 6.00 -6.59
CA SER A 313 -12.62 5.91 -7.31
C SER A 313 -13.66 5.17 -6.47
N GLY A 314 -14.73 5.87 -6.13
CA GLY A 314 -15.88 5.27 -5.45
C GLY A 314 -16.87 4.56 -6.38
N ILE A 315 -16.61 4.56 -7.69
CA ILE A 315 -17.49 3.99 -8.71
C ILE A 315 -17.46 2.46 -8.59
N PRO A 316 -18.60 1.77 -8.35
CA PRO A 316 -18.61 0.32 -8.17
C PRO A 316 -18.21 -0.49 -9.39
N GLN A 317 -18.28 0.11 -10.59
CA GLN A 317 -17.77 -0.51 -11.79
C GLN A 317 -16.23 -0.44 -11.80
N ASN A 318 -15.58 -1.55 -12.15
CA ASN A 318 -14.13 -1.64 -12.39
C ASN A 318 -13.76 -0.91 -13.69
N LEU A 319 -13.99 0.41 -13.73
CA LEU A 319 -13.68 1.23 -14.89
C LEU A 319 -12.17 1.42 -14.96
N ASP A 320 -11.55 0.79 -15.95
CA ASP A 320 -10.15 1.04 -16.27
C ASP A 320 -10.04 2.38 -17.00
N TYR A 321 -9.33 3.33 -16.40
CA TYR A 321 -8.95 4.57 -17.04
C TYR A 321 -7.47 4.86 -16.75
N PRO A 322 -6.78 5.56 -17.67
CA PRO A 322 -5.34 5.76 -17.52
C PRO A 322 -5.02 6.62 -16.29
N VAL A 323 -4.37 5.99 -15.31
CA VAL A 323 -3.74 6.68 -14.17
C VAL A 323 -2.24 6.35 -14.15
N PRO A 324 -1.37 7.21 -13.59
CA PRO A 324 0.08 6.99 -13.57
C PRO A 324 0.49 5.61 -13.02
N GLN A 325 -0.13 5.15 -11.92
CA GLN A 325 0.13 3.82 -11.35
C GLN A 325 -0.11 2.68 -12.36
N ASN A 326 -1.32 2.61 -12.92
CA ASN A 326 -1.72 1.51 -13.82
C ASN A 326 -0.88 1.56 -15.11
N ALA A 327 -0.61 2.76 -15.63
CA ALA A 327 0.24 2.96 -16.78
C ALA A 327 1.67 2.47 -16.51
N ALA A 328 2.25 2.78 -15.35
CA ALA A 328 3.58 2.32 -14.96
C ALA A 328 3.66 0.80 -14.83
N TRP A 329 2.73 0.16 -14.12
CA TRP A 329 2.70 -1.30 -14.00
C TRP A 329 2.56 -2.00 -15.36
N LEU A 330 1.61 -1.57 -16.18
CA LEU A 330 1.38 -2.18 -17.49
C LEU A 330 2.54 -1.91 -18.45
N ALA A 331 3.13 -0.72 -18.43
CA ALA A 331 4.28 -0.40 -19.26
C ALA A 331 5.50 -1.24 -18.86
N ALA A 332 5.75 -1.40 -17.56
CA ALA A 332 6.84 -2.25 -17.06
C ALA A 332 6.68 -3.70 -17.54
N ILE A 333 5.50 -4.31 -17.33
CA ILE A 333 5.23 -5.70 -17.75
C ILE A 333 5.33 -5.86 -19.27
N LYS A 334 4.76 -4.92 -20.05
CA LYS A 334 4.73 -5.03 -21.52
C LYS A 334 6.11 -4.86 -22.15
N ASN A 335 6.97 -4.05 -21.55
CA ASN A 335 8.32 -3.78 -22.07
C ASN A 335 9.39 -4.68 -21.45
N ALA A 336 9.05 -5.52 -20.47
CA ALA A 336 9.95 -6.51 -19.92
C ALA A 336 10.58 -7.36 -21.05
N GLU A 337 11.86 -7.70 -20.92
CA GLU A 337 12.63 -8.46 -21.92
C GLU A 337 13.07 -9.85 -21.40
N SER A 338 13.28 -10.00 -20.10
CA SER A 338 13.88 -11.19 -19.49
C SER A 338 13.06 -11.73 -18.31
N SER A 339 12.65 -10.88 -17.37
CA SER A 339 12.09 -11.32 -16.10
C SER A 339 11.21 -10.28 -15.43
N ILE A 340 10.20 -10.77 -14.71
CA ILE A 340 9.30 -9.98 -13.88
C ILE A 340 9.23 -10.66 -12.53
N PHE A 341 9.57 -9.92 -11.48
CA PHE A 341 9.37 -10.32 -10.09
C PHE A 341 8.30 -9.47 -9.44
N ILE A 342 7.40 -10.11 -8.71
CA ILE A 342 6.32 -9.48 -7.96
C ILE A 342 6.31 -10.05 -6.55
N GLN A 343 6.15 -9.18 -5.55
CA GLN A 343 5.68 -9.57 -4.22
C GLN A 343 4.54 -8.63 -3.82
N THR A 344 3.37 -9.21 -3.58
CA THR A 344 2.12 -8.49 -3.27
C THR A 344 1.24 -9.38 -2.39
N PRO A 345 0.50 -8.85 -1.39
CA PRO A 345 -0.38 -9.69 -0.58
C PRO A 345 -1.47 -10.36 -1.42
N ASN A 346 -2.04 -9.62 -2.36
CA ASN A 346 -3.10 -10.06 -3.27
C ASN A 346 -2.76 -9.70 -4.70
N MET A 347 -3.11 -10.59 -5.63
CA MET A 347 -2.97 -10.37 -7.07
C MET A 347 -4.18 -10.93 -7.80
N ASN A 348 -5.08 -10.05 -8.24
CA ASN A 348 -6.26 -10.44 -9.00
C ASN A 348 -6.77 -9.34 -9.96
N ALA A 349 -6.02 -8.28 -10.21
CA ALA A 349 -6.42 -7.27 -11.20
C ALA A 349 -6.30 -7.82 -12.64
N GLU A 350 -7.42 -8.03 -13.34
CA GLU A 350 -7.44 -8.68 -14.67
C GLU A 350 -6.45 -8.07 -15.69
N PRO A 351 -6.30 -6.73 -15.83
CA PRO A 351 -5.36 -6.16 -16.79
C PRO A 351 -3.90 -6.53 -16.50
N ILE A 352 -3.55 -6.72 -15.23
CA ILE A 352 -2.23 -7.19 -14.82
C ILE A 352 -2.08 -8.67 -15.17
N LEU A 353 -3.08 -9.50 -14.85
CA LEU A 353 -3.05 -10.95 -15.12
C LEU A 353 -2.89 -11.24 -16.63
N ASP A 354 -3.64 -10.53 -17.47
CA ASP A 354 -3.53 -10.63 -18.92
C ASP A 354 -2.14 -10.27 -19.42
N ALA A 355 -1.58 -9.15 -18.91
CA ALA A 355 -0.25 -8.71 -19.28
C ALA A 355 0.84 -9.73 -18.85
N LEU A 356 0.69 -10.36 -17.68
CA LEU A 356 1.60 -11.40 -17.21
C LEU A 356 1.52 -12.67 -18.05
N LEU A 357 0.33 -13.12 -18.45
CA LEU A 357 0.18 -14.26 -19.36
C LEU A 357 0.84 -13.99 -20.72
N VAL A 358 0.71 -12.76 -21.24
CA VAL A 358 1.41 -12.34 -22.46
C VAL A 358 2.92 -12.36 -22.27
N ALA A 359 3.44 -11.88 -21.14
CA ALA A 359 4.88 -11.94 -20.82
C ALA A 359 5.40 -13.39 -20.77
N VAL A 360 4.70 -14.29 -20.10
CA VAL A 360 5.06 -15.72 -20.05
C VAL A 360 5.11 -16.33 -21.46
N ARG A 361 4.10 -16.06 -22.29
CA ARG A 361 4.03 -16.55 -23.68
C ARG A 361 5.11 -15.97 -24.59
N ARG A 362 5.61 -14.77 -24.28
CA ARG A 362 6.77 -14.15 -24.95
C ARG A 362 8.10 -14.80 -24.56
N GLY A 363 8.12 -15.65 -23.55
CA GLY A 363 9.30 -16.40 -23.12
C GLY A 363 9.94 -15.90 -21.82
N LEU A 364 9.34 -14.93 -21.12
CA LEU A 364 9.90 -14.32 -19.92
C LEU A 364 9.64 -15.17 -18.67
N LEU A 365 10.57 -15.11 -17.71
CA LEU A 365 10.37 -15.66 -16.37
C LEU A 365 9.53 -14.70 -15.52
N VAL A 366 8.35 -15.14 -15.11
CA VAL A 366 7.46 -14.39 -14.20
C VAL A 366 7.43 -15.10 -12.85
N THR A 367 7.86 -14.40 -11.80
CA THR A 367 7.84 -14.89 -10.41
C THR A 367 6.92 -14.00 -9.56
N ALA A 368 5.98 -14.60 -8.84
CA ALA A 368 5.06 -13.90 -7.94
C ALA A 368 5.06 -14.54 -6.55
N TYR A 369 5.37 -13.75 -5.52
CA TYR A 369 5.23 -14.11 -4.11
C TYR A 369 3.94 -13.50 -3.57
N LEU A 370 2.99 -14.37 -3.21
CA LEU A 370 1.64 -14.02 -2.76
C LEU A 370 1.43 -14.45 -1.32
N THR A 371 0.54 -13.79 -0.59
CA THR A 371 0.23 -14.19 0.79
C THR A 371 -0.97 -15.11 0.83
N LEU A 372 -0.81 -16.28 1.44
CA LEU A 372 -1.87 -17.27 1.53
C LEU A 372 -3.00 -16.77 2.46
N GLY A 373 -4.22 -16.73 1.94
CA GLY A 373 -5.40 -16.38 2.72
C GLY A 373 -5.61 -14.89 2.98
N TYR A 374 -4.75 -14.01 2.45
CA TYR A 374 -4.79 -12.59 2.78
C TYR A 374 -6.06 -11.97 2.20
N ASN A 375 -6.91 -11.39 3.05
CA ASN A 375 -8.15 -10.74 2.63
C ASN A 375 -9.13 -11.58 1.78
N ASP A 376 -9.03 -12.92 1.77
CA ASP A 376 -9.85 -13.80 0.91
C ASP A 376 -11.35 -13.50 0.93
N GLY A 377 -11.91 -13.19 2.11
CA GLY A 377 -13.32 -12.81 2.21
C GLY A 377 -13.69 -11.55 1.41
N GLY A 378 -12.78 -10.57 1.33
CA GLY A 378 -12.93 -9.39 0.48
C GLY A 378 -12.74 -9.71 -0.99
N GLU A 379 -11.75 -10.55 -1.32
CA GLU A 379 -11.45 -10.94 -2.71
C GLU A 379 -12.54 -11.81 -3.36
N LEU A 380 -13.37 -12.46 -2.54
CA LEU A 380 -14.56 -13.21 -2.98
C LEU A 380 -15.80 -12.34 -3.19
N LEU A 381 -15.74 -11.04 -2.89
CA LEU A 381 -16.87 -10.14 -3.16
C LEU A 381 -17.11 -10.00 -4.67
N PRO A 382 -18.37 -9.80 -5.10
CA PRO A 382 -18.67 -9.58 -6.51
C PRO A 382 -17.81 -8.48 -7.13
N GLY A 383 -17.14 -8.80 -8.23
CA GLY A 383 -16.27 -7.88 -8.95
C GLY A 383 -14.81 -7.84 -8.48
N GLN A 384 -14.42 -8.53 -7.39
CA GLN A 384 -13.03 -8.55 -6.89
C GLN A 384 -12.13 -9.63 -7.50
N ASN A 385 -12.67 -10.50 -8.36
CA ASN A 385 -11.91 -11.45 -9.19
C ASN A 385 -11.20 -12.61 -8.45
N GLY A 386 -11.52 -12.85 -7.18
CA GLY A 386 -11.18 -14.08 -6.46
C GLY A 386 -9.84 -14.06 -5.72
N THR A 387 -9.58 -15.13 -4.97
CA THR A 387 -8.40 -15.28 -4.10
C THR A 387 -7.12 -15.59 -4.88
N ASN A 388 -5.97 -15.54 -4.21
CA ASN A 388 -4.68 -15.87 -4.83
C ASN A 388 -4.63 -17.32 -5.36
N GLU A 389 -5.22 -18.29 -4.67
CA GLU A 389 -5.27 -19.70 -5.11
C GLU A 389 -6.09 -19.85 -6.40
N MET A 390 -7.25 -19.18 -6.47
CA MET A 390 -8.08 -19.12 -7.69
C MET A 390 -7.33 -18.50 -8.87
N VAL A 391 -6.60 -17.40 -8.62
CA VAL A 391 -5.81 -16.73 -9.65
C VAL A 391 -4.65 -17.60 -10.12
N ALA A 392 -3.92 -18.23 -9.20
CA ALA A 392 -2.83 -19.15 -9.55
C ALA A 392 -3.34 -20.30 -10.43
N HIS A 393 -4.46 -20.93 -10.04
CA HIS A 393 -5.10 -21.98 -10.83
C HIS A 393 -5.49 -21.48 -12.23
N ARG A 394 -6.14 -20.31 -12.32
CA ARG A 394 -6.55 -19.71 -13.60
C ARG A 394 -5.36 -19.43 -14.50
N LEU A 395 -4.29 -18.85 -13.97
CA LEU A 395 -3.08 -18.54 -14.73
C LEU A 395 -2.42 -19.81 -15.27
N TYR A 396 -2.18 -20.83 -14.43
CA TYR A 396 -1.59 -22.09 -14.90
C TYR A 396 -2.49 -22.84 -15.90
N SER A 397 -3.82 -22.80 -15.70
CA SER A 397 -4.78 -23.42 -16.62
C SER A 397 -4.83 -22.73 -17.99
N ALA A 398 -4.48 -21.43 -18.06
CA ALA A 398 -4.42 -20.68 -19.30
C ALA A 398 -3.14 -20.91 -20.13
N LEU A 399 -2.14 -21.59 -19.55
CA LEU A 399 -0.89 -21.97 -20.20
C LEU A 399 -0.99 -23.40 -20.73
N LYS A 400 -0.64 -23.59 -22.01
CA LYS A 400 -0.90 -24.84 -22.75
C LYS A 400 0.25 -25.82 -22.70
N THR A 401 1.48 -25.31 -22.56
CA THR A 401 2.70 -26.12 -22.61
C THR A 401 3.42 -26.15 -21.27
N ASP A 402 4.15 -27.22 -21.01
CA ASP A 402 5.01 -27.30 -19.82
C ASP A 402 6.11 -26.25 -19.84
N GLU A 403 6.55 -25.84 -21.04
CA GLU A 403 7.52 -24.77 -21.22
C GLU A 403 6.96 -23.42 -20.74
N GLU A 404 5.74 -23.06 -21.16
CA GLU A 404 5.04 -21.88 -20.65
C GLU A 404 4.81 -21.96 -19.14
N LYS A 405 4.31 -23.09 -18.62
CA LYS A 405 4.11 -23.28 -17.19
C LYS A 405 5.42 -23.18 -16.40
N SER A 406 6.54 -23.63 -16.96
CA SER A 406 7.83 -23.56 -16.30
C SER A 406 8.33 -22.12 -16.10
N ARG A 407 7.84 -21.18 -16.91
CA ARG A 407 8.16 -19.74 -16.85
C ARG A 407 7.29 -18.94 -15.90
N LEU A 408 6.16 -19.48 -15.45
CA LEU A 408 5.36 -18.89 -14.39
C LEU A 408 5.69 -19.58 -13.06
N LYS A 409 6.15 -18.81 -12.07
CA LYS A 409 6.48 -19.32 -10.74
C LYS A 409 5.71 -18.54 -9.69
N ILE A 410 4.61 -19.11 -9.21
CA ILE A 410 3.80 -18.53 -8.13
C ILE A 410 4.16 -19.24 -6.82
N TYR A 411 4.40 -18.45 -5.77
CA TYR A 411 4.75 -18.94 -4.44
C TYR A 411 3.84 -18.32 -3.40
N ASN A 412 3.50 -19.12 -2.38
CA ASN A 412 2.95 -18.62 -1.13
C ASN A 412 4.08 -18.18 -0.20
N TYR A 413 3.95 -16.99 0.36
CA TYR A 413 4.91 -16.42 1.29
C TYR A 413 5.19 -17.39 2.43
N THR A 414 6.49 -17.66 2.62
CA THR A 414 7.01 -18.50 3.70
C THR A 414 8.07 -17.68 4.44
N ALA A 415 7.78 -17.38 5.71
CA ALA A 415 8.64 -16.57 6.56
C ALA A 415 9.99 -17.24 6.84
N LYS A 416 10.96 -16.45 7.32
CA LYS A 416 12.34 -16.89 7.52
C LYS A 416 12.51 -18.05 8.51
N ASP A 417 11.62 -18.12 9.49
CA ASP A 417 11.61 -19.15 10.52
C ASP A 417 10.73 -20.36 10.17
N GLN A 418 10.18 -20.42 8.95
CA GLN A 418 9.20 -21.42 8.51
C GLN A 418 9.65 -22.18 7.26
N LYS A 419 9.13 -23.40 7.10
CA LYS A 419 9.21 -24.22 5.86
C LYS A 419 7.85 -24.44 5.19
N VAL A 420 6.79 -23.96 5.82
CA VAL A 420 5.40 -24.14 5.37
C VAL A 420 4.75 -22.77 5.35
N PRO A 421 4.05 -22.40 4.26
CA PRO A 421 3.28 -21.16 4.23
C PRO A 421 2.15 -21.22 5.25
N ILE A 422 1.96 -20.12 5.97
CA ILE A 422 0.93 -20.02 7.01
C ILE A 422 -0.24 -19.19 6.47
N HIS A 423 -1.45 -19.73 6.60
CA HIS A 423 -2.66 -19.03 6.17
C HIS A 423 -2.92 -17.79 7.06
N ASN A 424 -3.28 -16.66 6.45
CA ASN A 424 -3.44 -15.36 7.15
C ASN A 424 -4.51 -15.37 8.25
N THR A 425 -5.47 -16.32 8.25
CA THR A 425 -6.44 -16.45 9.35
C THR A 425 -5.80 -16.79 10.69
N LEU A 426 -4.64 -17.45 10.66
CA LEU A 426 -3.87 -17.75 11.87
C LEU A 426 -3.13 -16.53 12.41
N LYS A 427 -3.05 -15.44 11.62
CA LYS A 427 -2.38 -14.18 11.98
C LYS A 427 -1.03 -14.46 12.62
N HIS A 428 -0.15 -15.17 11.94
CA HIS A 428 1.14 -15.56 12.51
C HIS A 428 2.33 -15.09 11.66
N ARG A 429 2.29 -15.38 10.37
CA ARG A 429 3.24 -14.90 9.38
C ARG A 429 2.48 -14.54 8.12
N SER A 430 2.57 -13.28 7.72
CA SER A 430 1.98 -12.80 6.48
C SER A 430 3.01 -11.93 5.75
N SER A 431 2.88 -11.78 4.43
CA SER A 431 3.58 -10.72 3.73
C SER A 431 2.58 -9.66 3.29
N HIS A 432 2.98 -8.41 3.43
CA HIS A 432 2.19 -7.27 2.99
C HIS A 432 3.03 -6.28 2.18
N VAL A 433 4.18 -6.72 1.68
CA VAL A 433 5.03 -6.01 0.71
C VAL A 433 4.26 -5.75 -0.58
N LYS A 434 4.50 -4.60 -1.24
CA LYS A 434 4.06 -4.34 -2.63
C LYS A 434 5.25 -3.88 -3.45
N LEU A 435 5.78 -4.78 -4.26
CA LEU A 435 6.99 -4.59 -5.05
C LEU A 435 6.86 -5.31 -6.39
N MET A 436 7.24 -4.62 -7.45
CA MET A 436 7.49 -5.19 -8.77
C MET A 436 8.91 -4.83 -9.20
N ILE A 437 9.69 -5.78 -9.67
CA ILE A 437 11.00 -5.56 -10.28
C ILE A 437 10.98 -6.19 -11.68
N VAL A 438 11.38 -5.44 -12.69
CA VAL A 438 11.42 -5.89 -14.09
C VAL A 438 12.85 -5.81 -14.60
N ASP A 439 13.32 -6.92 -15.16
CA ASP A 439 14.67 -7.09 -15.76
C ASP A 439 15.83 -6.70 -14.85
N GLU A 440 15.60 -6.70 -13.53
CA GLU A 440 16.52 -6.13 -12.54
C GLU A 440 17.01 -4.71 -12.91
N ALA A 441 16.20 -3.94 -13.64
CA ALA A 441 16.55 -2.62 -14.15
C ALA A 441 15.60 -1.54 -13.62
N ILE A 442 14.30 -1.85 -13.58
CA ILE A 442 13.28 -0.96 -13.02
C ILE A 442 12.55 -1.63 -11.85
N ALA A 443 12.17 -0.82 -10.86
CA ALA A 443 11.35 -1.26 -9.75
C ALA A 443 10.16 -0.31 -9.52
N ILE A 444 9.01 -0.88 -9.18
CA ILE A 444 7.84 -0.14 -8.71
C ILE A 444 7.51 -0.62 -7.30
N GLN A 445 7.64 0.26 -6.32
CA GLN A 445 7.38 -0.04 -4.91
C GLN A 445 6.45 1.00 -4.31
N GLY A 446 5.51 0.57 -3.46
CA GLY A 446 4.63 1.51 -2.79
C GLY A 446 3.56 0.84 -1.95
N ASN A 447 2.36 1.39 -2.03
CA ASN A 447 1.21 0.93 -1.24
C ASN A 447 0.18 0.13 -2.06
N GLY A 448 0.21 0.20 -3.39
CA GLY A 448 -0.80 -0.44 -4.24
C GLY A 448 -0.57 -1.94 -4.35
N ASN A 449 -1.54 -2.75 -3.94
CA ASN A 449 -1.52 -4.19 -4.26
C ASN A 449 -1.79 -4.37 -5.77
N LEU A 450 -1.51 -5.56 -6.30
CA LEU A 450 -1.92 -5.93 -7.67
C LEU A 450 -3.32 -6.55 -7.71
N ASP A 451 -4.19 -6.15 -6.78
CA ASP A 451 -5.58 -6.58 -6.68
C ASP A 451 -6.55 -5.57 -7.33
N THR A 452 -7.79 -6.02 -7.53
CA THR A 452 -8.87 -5.24 -8.12
C THR A 452 -9.10 -3.95 -7.33
N GLN A 453 -9.17 -4.05 -6.01
CA GLN A 453 -9.39 -2.90 -5.14
C GLN A 453 -8.34 -1.79 -5.36
N SER A 454 -7.06 -2.15 -5.42
CA SER A 454 -5.96 -1.20 -5.61
C SER A 454 -5.83 -0.72 -7.05
N TYR A 455 -6.13 -1.57 -8.02
CA TYR A 455 -6.06 -1.22 -9.44
C TYR A 455 -7.19 -0.29 -9.87
N TYR A 456 -8.40 -0.41 -9.29
CA TYR A 456 -9.59 0.32 -9.71
C TYR A 456 -10.12 1.36 -8.72
N HIS A 457 -9.86 1.24 -7.41
CA HIS A 457 -10.63 2.01 -6.43
C HIS A 457 -9.80 2.76 -5.39
N SER A 458 -8.75 2.15 -4.86
CA SER A 458 -7.98 2.76 -3.77
C SER A 458 -7.07 3.90 -4.25
N THR A 459 -6.90 4.89 -3.38
CA THR A 459 -5.79 5.83 -3.47
C THR A 459 -4.51 5.10 -3.13
N ALA A 460 -3.51 5.14 -4.00
CA ALA A 460 -2.22 4.52 -3.75
C ALA A 460 -1.08 5.37 -4.29
N VAL A 461 0.06 5.30 -3.61
CA VAL A 461 1.28 6.00 -3.95
C VAL A 461 2.37 4.97 -4.16
N ASN A 462 3.08 5.07 -5.28
CA ASN A 462 4.22 4.22 -5.57
C ASN A 462 5.32 5.06 -6.19
N VAL A 463 6.55 4.59 -6.06
CA VAL A 463 7.71 5.13 -6.77
C VAL A 463 8.12 4.14 -7.85
N LEU A 464 8.33 4.65 -9.06
CA LEU A 464 9.04 3.98 -10.14
C LEU A 464 10.50 4.43 -10.08
N ILE A 465 11.43 3.49 -10.06
CA ILE A 465 12.87 3.71 -10.02
C ILE A 465 13.52 3.02 -11.21
N ASP A 466 14.46 3.71 -11.85
CA ASP A 466 15.31 3.18 -12.90
C ASP A 466 16.74 3.07 -12.36
N SER A 467 17.10 1.88 -11.86
CA SER A 467 18.42 1.62 -11.27
C SER A 467 18.66 0.13 -11.07
N PRO A 468 19.54 -0.49 -11.88
CA PRO A 468 19.91 -1.88 -11.69
C PRO A 468 20.54 -2.17 -10.33
N ILE A 469 21.27 -1.21 -9.76
CA ILE A 469 21.92 -1.35 -8.45
C ILE A 469 20.85 -1.49 -7.36
N ILE A 470 19.84 -0.61 -7.37
CA ILE A 470 18.75 -0.63 -6.38
C ILE A 470 17.84 -1.84 -6.59
N CYS A 471 17.50 -2.18 -7.83
CA CYS A 471 16.68 -3.36 -8.13
C CYS A 471 17.32 -4.65 -7.59
N LYS A 472 18.62 -4.85 -7.81
CA LYS A 472 19.36 -5.98 -7.26
C LYS A 472 19.42 -5.94 -5.73
N ALA A 473 19.61 -4.75 -5.15
CA ALA A 473 19.58 -4.54 -3.70
C ALA A 473 18.27 -4.99 -3.07
N TRP A 474 17.16 -4.51 -3.62
CA TRP A 474 15.83 -4.83 -3.13
C TRP A 474 15.49 -6.29 -3.35
N ARG A 475 15.87 -6.88 -4.49
CA ARG A 475 15.66 -8.31 -4.71
C ARG A 475 16.44 -9.17 -3.70
N ALA A 476 17.71 -8.86 -3.50
CA ALA A 476 18.54 -9.56 -2.51
C ALA A 476 17.98 -9.39 -1.08
N ALA A 477 17.55 -8.20 -0.71
CA ALA A 477 16.92 -7.92 0.58
C ALA A 477 15.66 -8.74 0.83
N ILE A 478 14.81 -8.83 -0.19
CA ILE A 478 13.57 -9.60 -0.13
C ILE A 478 13.87 -11.10 0.04
N GLU A 479 14.74 -11.68 -0.78
CA GLU A 479 15.11 -13.10 -0.68
C GLU A 479 15.81 -13.42 0.65
N ARG A 480 16.64 -12.50 1.17
CA ARG A 480 17.37 -12.69 2.43
C ARG A 480 16.44 -12.91 3.62
N ASN A 481 15.31 -12.23 3.65
CA ASN A 481 14.44 -12.12 4.83
C ASN A 481 13.24 -13.08 4.85
N GLN A 482 13.21 -14.05 3.93
CA GLN A 482 12.16 -15.07 3.86
C GLN A 482 12.72 -16.37 3.29
N ASN A 483 11.93 -17.45 3.27
CA ASN A 483 12.29 -18.72 2.62
C ASN A 483 11.31 -19.07 1.48
N THR A 484 10.67 -18.04 0.92
CA THR A 484 9.56 -18.20 -0.04
C THR A 484 9.98 -18.91 -1.32
N SER A 485 11.14 -18.58 -1.89
CA SER A 485 11.67 -19.22 -3.11
C SER A 485 11.94 -20.72 -2.95
N GLU A 486 12.29 -21.15 -1.74
CA GLU A 486 12.68 -22.53 -1.46
C GLU A 486 11.47 -23.40 -1.13
N TYR A 487 10.54 -22.89 -0.32
CA TYR A 487 9.45 -23.70 0.24
C TYR A 487 8.05 -23.29 -0.23
N GLY A 488 7.88 -22.14 -0.87
CA GLY A 488 6.56 -21.57 -1.14
C GLY A 488 5.89 -22.00 -2.45
N LEU A 489 6.56 -22.78 -3.32
CA LEU A 489 6.10 -23.00 -4.70
C LEU A 489 4.74 -23.71 -4.73
N VAL A 490 3.78 -23.17 -5.48
CA VAL A 490 2.46 -23.79 -5.66
C VAL A 490 2.45 -24.77 -6.83
N SER A 491 1.54 -25.74 -6.78
CA SER A 491 1.29 -26.72 -7.83
C SER A 491 0.82 -26.06 -9.12
N THR A 492 1.40 -26.46 -10.25
CA THR A 492 1.00 -26.02 -11.59
C THR A 492 -0.31 -26.67 -12.07
N THR A 493 -0.90 -27.57 -11.27
CA THR A 493 -2.12 -28.30 -11.60
C THR A 493 -3.35 -27.57 -11.08
N ASP A 494 -3.33 -27.17 -9.81
CA ASP A 494 -4.47 -26.57 -9.10
C ASP A 494 -4.14 -25.22 -8.46
N GLY A 495 -2.92 -24.69 -8.63
CA GLY A 495 -2.51 -23.39 -8.10
C GLY A 495 -2.36 -23.35 -6.58
N CYS A 496 -2.43 -24.49 -5.90
CA CYS A 496 -2.38 -24.58 -4.44
C CYS A 496 -1.01 -25.04 -3.95
N TRP A 497 -0.65 -24.70 -2.72
CA TRP A 497 0.53 -25.27 -2.08
C TRP A 497 0.18 -26.62 -1.45
N HIS A 498 1.06 -27.61 -1.58
CA HIS A 498 0.89 -28.93 -0.99
C HIS A 498 2.10 -29.28 -0.14
N HIS A 499 1.85 -29.81 1.05
CA HIS A 499 2.90 -30.26 1.93
C HIS A 499 3.74 -31.36 1.26
N PRO A 500 5.07 -31.23 1.18
CA PRO A 500 5.92 -32.15 0.41
C PRO A 500 5.77 -33.62 0.83
N GLU A 501 5.54 -33.89 2.12
CA GLU A 501 5.46 -35.26 2.64
C GLU A 501 4.03 -35.81 2.70
N THR A 502 3.03 -34.99 2.99
CA THR A 502 1.65 -35.44 3.26
C THR A 502 0.69 -35.12 2.10
N ASN A 503 1.13 -34.29 1.15
CA ASN A 503 0.36 -33.76 0.03
C ASN A 503 -0.91 -32.97 0.43
N LEU A 504 -1.05 -32.63 1.72
CA LEU A 504 -2.16 -31.84 2.23
C LEU A 504 -1.97 -30.35 1.91
N ILE A 505 -3.06 -29.64 1.65
CA ILE A 505 -3.07 -28.18 1.57
C ILE A 505 -3.05 -27.58 3.00
N PRO A 506 -2.52 -26.36 3.19
CA PRO A 506 -2.49 -25.73 4.51
C PRO A 506 -3.87 -25.52 5.11
N GLU A 507 -3.97 -25.57 6.44
CA GLU A 507 -5.22 -25.28 7.14
C GLU A 507 -5.71 -23.87 6.80
N GLY A 508 -6.99 -23.76 6.44
CA GLY A 508 -7.63 -22.49 6.07
C GLY A 508 -7.65 -22.20 4.58
N SER A 509 -6.82 -22.86 3.76
CA SER A 509 -6.87 -22.74 2.29
C SER A 509 -8.26 -23.03 1.76
N ILE A 510 -8.68 -22.24 0.78
CA ILE A 510 -9.98 -22.37 0.11
C ILE A 510 -9.83 -23.19 -1.16
N GLY A 511 -8.64 -23.19 -1.77
CA GLY A 511 -8.37 -23.84 -3.03
C GLY A 511 -8.94 -23.07 -4.24
N PRO A 512 -8.94 -23.69 -5.43
CA PRO A 512 -9.36 -23.04 -6.67
C PRO A 512 -10.89 -22.94 -6.82
N ASP A 513 -11.65 -23.77 -6.09
CA ASP A 513 -13.11 -23.74 -6.06
C ASP A 513 -13.61 -23.41 -4.64
N PRO A 514 -14.04 -22.17 -4.40
CA PRO A 514 -14.51 -21.75 -3.08
C PRO A 514 -15.92 -22.30 -2.74
N GLY A 515 -16.55 -23.06 -3.64
CA GLY A 515 -17.89 -23.62 -3.48
C GLY A 515 -19.02 -22.61 -3.73
N HIS A 516 -20.27 -23.12 -3.73
CA HIS A 516 -21.46 -22.30 -3.98
C HIS A 516 -21.71 -21.28 -2.86
N PHE A 517 -22.04 -20.04 -3.23
CA PHE A 517 -22.37 -18.92 -2.32
C PHE A 517 -21.23 -18.45 -1.40
N SER A 518 -19.97 -18.75 -1.72
CA SER A 518 -18.80 -18.27 -0.96
C SER A 518 -18.74 -16.74 -0.80
N TRP A 519 -19.25 -15.99 -1.78
CA TRP A 519 -19.42 -14.53 -1.71
C TRP A 519 -20.30 -14.07 -0.54
N ALA A 520 -21.25 -14.89 -0.07
CA ALA A 520 -22.13 -14.53 1.05
C ALA A 520 -21.35 -14.41 2.36
N ASN A 521 -20.34 -15.27 2.56
CA ASN A 521 -19.41 -15.16 3.70
C ASN A 521 -18.58 -13.87 3.61
N GLY A 522 -18.17 -13.48 2.40
CA GLY A 522 -17.51 -12.21 2.13
C GLY A 522 -18.37 -11.00 2.49
N VAL A 523 -19.66 -11.02 2.11
CA VAL A 523 -20.62 -9.96 2.45
C VAL A 523 -20.83 -9.84 3.96
N ILE A 524 -20.95 -10.96 4.68
CA ILE A 524 -21.07 -10.95 6.15
C ILE A 524 -19.86 -10.29 6.80
N ARG A 525 -18.64 -10.63 6.35
CA ARG A 525 -17.40 -10.03 6.86
C ARG A 525 -17.26 -8.56 6.49
N ALA A 526 -17.66 -8.16 5.28
CA ALA A 526 -17.67 -6.76 4.87
C ALA A 526 -18.62 -5.91 5.74
N ILE A 527 -19.78 -6.46 6.12
CA ILE A 527 -20.71 -5.82 7.05
C ILE A 527 -20.11 -5.72 8.47
N GLN A 528 -19.35 -6.72 8.92
CA GLN A 528 -18.64 -6.67 10.21
C GLN A 528 -17.53 -5.60 10.22
N ARG A 529 -16.77 -5.47 9.13
CA ARG A 529 -15.78 -4.39 8.93
C ARG A 529 -16.42 -3.00 8.94
N LEU A 530 -17.53 -2.81 8.22
CA LEU A 530 -18.28 -1.53 8.22
C LEU A 530 -18.85 -1.16 9.58
N ARG A 531 -19.08 -2.14 10.47
CA ARG A 531 -19.51 -1.92 11.86
C ARG A 531 -18.36 -1.63 12.82
N GLY A 532 -17.11 -1.62 12.33
CA GLY A 532 -15.91 -1.36 13.12
C GLY A 532 -15.63 -2.43 14.18
N LEU A 533 -16.07 -3.68 13.93
CA LEU A 533 -15.84 -4.83 14.81
C LEU A 533 -14.60 -5.63 14.44
N ASP A 534 -14.16 -5.53 13.19
CA ASP A 534 -12.81 -5.92 12.77
C ASP A 534 -12.04 -4.64 12.53
N GLY A 535 -10.95 -4.43 13.30
CA GLY A 535 -10.07 -3.27 13.17
C GLY A 535 -9.56 -3.05 11.75
N PHE A 536 -9.12 -1.83 11.50
CA PHE A 536 -8.65 -1.30 10.20
C PHE A 536 -7.92 -2.31 9.29
#